data_AF-A0A845Y752-F1
#
_entry.id   AF-A0A845Y752-F1
#
_cell.length_a   1.000
_cell.length_b   1.000
_cell.length_c   1.000
_cell.angle_alpha   90.00
_cell.angle_beta   90.00
_cell.angle_gamma   90.00
#
_symmetry.space_group_name_H-M   'P 1'
#
loop_
_entity.id
_entity.type
_entity.pdbx_description
1 polymer ?
#
loop_
_entity_poly.entity_id
_entity_poly.type
_entity_poly.pdbx_seq_one_letter_code
_entity_poly.pdbx_strand_id
1 'polypeptide(L)'
;MKFVYLHGFASSPESRKAVYLHQAFANLAISLEVPDLNQGDFSHLTITRQLSQLEAMLPEAGTPVTLIGSSLGGLTSAWLGQQRSQIEKLVLLAPAFGFLDHWLTQLDKAQLQQWQESGYLPIYHYREKRSLPLHYHFVEDARQYQSD
;
A
#
# COMPACT_ATOMS: atom_id res chain seq x y z
N MET A 1 0.71 -22.65 0.89
CA MET A 1 1.03 -21.33 0.28
C MET A 1 -0.08 -20.36 0.65
N LYS A 2 0.27 -19.15 1.07
CA LYS A 2 -0.66 -18.08 1.46
C LYS A 2 -0.70 -17.03 0.35
N PHE A 3 -1.89 -16.51 0.04
CA PHE A 3 -2.09 -15.43 -0.94
C PHE A 3 -2.59 -14.17 -0.24
N VAL A 4 -1.98 -13.03 -0.55
CA VAL A 4 -2.37 -11.74 0.03
C VAL A 4 -2.46 -10.71 -1.08
N TYR A 5 -3.58 -9.98 -1.16
CA TYR A 5 -3.73 -8.84 -2.06
C TYR A 5 -3.58 -7.51 -1.31
N LEU A 6 -2.74 -6.63 -1.83
CA LEU A 6 -2.42 -5.32 -1.26
C LEU A 6 -3.03 -4.20 -2.12
N HIS A 7 -3.96 -3.44 -1.54
CA HIS A 7 -4.59 -2.32 -2.22
C HIS A 7 -3.66 -1.10 -2.36
N GLY A 8 -4.03 -0.17 -3.24
CA GLY A 8 -3.26 1.05 -3.49
C GLY A 8 -3.47 2.15 -2.45
N PHE A 9 -2.82 3.29 -2.68
CA PHE A 9 -2.95 4.50 -1.89
C PHE A 9 -4.40 5.02 -1.86
N ALA A 10 -4.84 5.54 -0.71
CA ALA A 10 -6.18 6.09 -0.48
C ALA A 10 -7.35 5.15 -0.86
N SER A 11 -7.10 3.84 -0.86
CA SER A 11 -8.02 2.76 -1.23
C SER A 11 -8.27 1.86 -0.02
N SER A 12 -9.05 0.80 -0.18
CA SER A 12 -9.35 -0.16 0.90
C SER A 12 -9.57 -1.59 0.40
N PRO A 13 -9.78 -2.56 1.32
CA PRO A 13 -10.21 -3.92 0.98
C PRO A 13 -11.53 -4.02 0.21
N GLU A 14 -12.38 -3.00 0.25
CA GLU A 14 -13.64 -2.95 -0.51
C GLU A 14 -13.47 -2.37 -1.92
N SER A 15 -12.24 -2.07 -2.34
CA SER A 15 -11.98 -1.59 -3.70
C SER A 15 -12.43 -2.60 -4.75
N ARG A 16 -12.84 -2.11 -5.93
CA ARG A 16 -13.32 -2.96 -7.05
C ARG A 16 -12.36 -4.12 -7.37
N LYS A 17 -11.05 -3.84 -7.36
CA LYS A 17 -10.01 -4.85 -7.63
C LYS A 17 -9.90 -5.88 -6.52
N ALA A 18 -9.95 -5.45 -5.26
CA ALA A 18 -9.94 -6.35 -4.11
C ALA A 18 -11.14 -7.30 -4.15
N VAL A 19 -12.35 -6.76 -4.32
CA VAL A 19 -13.59 -7.56 -4.38
C VAL A 19 -13.54 -8.53 -5.55
N TYR A 20 -13.12 -8.07 -6.74
CA TYR A 20 -13.00 -8.93 -7.92
C TYR A 20 -12.00 -10.08 -7.69
N LEU A 21 -10.80 -9.78 -7.19
CA LEU A 21 -9.78 -10.81 -6.93
C LEU A 21 -10.23 -11.78 -5.86
N HIS A 22 -10.85 -11.30 -4.78
CA HIS A 22 -11.39 -12.15 -3.73
C HIS A 22 -12.45 -13.11 -4.28
N GLN A 23 -13.38 -12.63 -5.12
CA GLN A 23 -14.37 -13.49 -5.78
C GLN A 23 -13.73 -14.49 -6.75
N ALA A 24 -12.76 -14.07 -7.56
CA ALA A 24 -12.06 -14.96 -8.48
C ALA A 24 -11.30 -16.08 -7.75
N PHE A 25 -10.64 -15.77 -6.64
CA PHE A 25 -9.95 -16.75 -5.79
C PHE A 25 -10.94 -17.70 -5.11
N ALA A 26 -12.05 -17.19 -4.59
CA ALA A 26 -13.11 -18.00 -3.98
C ALA A 26 -13.72 -19.00 -4.96
N ASN A 27 -13.91 -18.63 -6.23
CA ASN A 27 -14.37 -19.54 -7.29
C ASN A 27 -13.41 -20.70 -7.57
N LEU A 28 -12.14 -20.56 -7.19
CA LEU A 28 -11.11 -21.60 -7.28
C LEU A 28 -10.92 -22.34 -5.95
N ALA A 29 -11.75 -22.07 -4.93
CA ALA A 29 -11.58 -22.56 -3.56
C ALA A 29 -10.21 -22.21 -2.94
N ILE A 30 -9.63 -21.07 -3.32
CA ILE A 30 -8.38 -20.54 -2.77
C ILE A 30 -8.70 -19.34 -1.87
N SER A 31 -8.14 -19.33 -0.66
CA SER A 31 -8.27 -18.19 0.25
C SER A 31 -7.36 -17.03 -0.20
N LEU A 32 -7.89 -15.81 -0.20
CA LEU A 32 -7.15 -14.58 -0.47
C LEU A 32 -7.33 -13.62 0.70
N GLU A 33 -6.24 -13.30 1.40
CA GLU A 33 -6.26 -12.28 2.44
C GLU A 33 -6.17 -10.89 1.82
N VAL A 34 -6.98 -9.95 2.33
CA VAL A 34 -6.99 -8.56 1.88
C VAL A 34 -6.93 -7.64 3.10
N PRO A 35 -5.73 -7.40 3.68
CA PRO A 35 -5.60 -6.50 4.82
C PRO A 35 -5.98 -5.07 4.46
N ASP A 36 -6.57 -4.35 5.41
CA ASP A 36 -6.73 -2.90 5.34
C ASP A 36 -5.38 -2.24 5.69
N LEU A 37 -4.69 -1.73 4.68
CA LEU A 37 -3.39 -1.08 4.82
C LEU A 37 -3.50 0.33 5.45
N ASN A 38 -4.72 0.84 5.61
CA ASN A 38 -4.96 2.10 6.32
C ASN A 38 -5.02 1.92 7.83
N GLN A 39 -5.15 0.69 8.35
CA GLN A 39 -5.18 0.34 9.78
C GLN A 39 -6.01 1.30 10.67
N GLY A 40 -7.16 1.77 10.15
CA GLY A 40 -8.03 2.72 10.86
C GLY A 40 -7.49 4.15 10.98
N ASP A 41 -6.29 4.43 10.49
CA ASP A 41 -5.63 5.73 10.55
C ASP A 41 -4.90 6.05 9.23
N PHE A 42 -5.67 6.54 8.25
CA PHE A 42 -5.10 7.03 7.00
C PHE A 42 -4.26 8.29 7.20
N SER A 43 -4.60 9.11 8.20
CA SER A 43 -3.96 10.41 8.40
C SER A 43 -2.49 10.31 8.76
N HIS A 44 -2.10 9.22 9.43
CA HIS A 44 -0.71 8.90 9.73
C HIS A 44 -0.22 7.67 8.95
N LEU A 45 -0.73 7.47 7.73
CA LEU A 45 -0.26 6.39 6.87
C LEU A 45 1.24 6.54 6.58
N THR A 46 1.97 5.42 6.62
CA THR A 46 3.37 5.34 6.16
C THR A 46 3.59 3.98 5.47
N ILE A 47 4.57 3.89 4.56
CA ILE A 47 4.97 2.62 3.94
C ILE A 47 5.58 1.71 5.00
N THR A 48 6.39 2.26 5.92
CA THR A 48 6.92 1.51 7.06
C THR A 48 5.81 0.81 7.84
N ARG A 49 4.70 1.50 8.15
CA ARG A 49 3.59 0.91 8.90
C ARG A 49 2.90 -0.22 8.13
N GLN A 50 2.77 -0.07 6.81
CA GLN A 50 2.26 -1.14 5.95
C GLN A 50 3.20 -2.35 5.95
N LEU A 51 4.51 -2.15 5.85
CA LEU A 51 5.48 -3.25 5.92
C LEU A 51 5.42 -3.95 7.27
N SER A 52 5.42 -3.21 8.38
CA SER A 52 5.29 -3.80 9.73
C SER A 52 3.99 -4.59 9.90
N GLN A 53 2.88 -4.12 9.35
CA GLN A 53 1.62 -4.86 9.35
C GLN A 53 1.75 -6.19 8.61
N LEU A 54 2.34 -6.18 7.42
CA LEU A 54 2.48 -7.37 6.60
C LEU A 54 3.45 -8.38 7.20
N GLU A 55 4.53 -7.92 7.80
CA GLU A 55 5.47 -8.76 8.54
C GLU A 55 4.78 -9.49 9.69
N ALA A 56 3.96 -8.79 10.47
CA ALA A 56 3.18 -9.38 11.55
C ALA A 56 2.12 -10.39 11.06
N MET A 57 1.74 -10.33 9.78
CA MET A 57 0.79 -11.26 9.16
C MET A 57 1.46 -12.45 8.47
N LEU A 58 2.80 -12.49 8.41
CA LEU A 58 3.50 -13.63 7.81
C LEU A 58 3.21 -14.91 8.59
N PRO A 59 2.94 -16.02 7.90
CA PRO A 59 2.73 -17.31 8.56
C PRO A 59 4.07 -17.83 9.11
N GLU A 60 4.00 -18.92 9.88
CA GLU A 60 5.19 -19.62 10.38
C GLU A 60 6.20 -19.92 9.25
N ALA A 61 7.48 -19.95 9.65
CA ALA A 61 8.59 -20.21 8.73
C ALA A 61 8.35 -21.49 7.92
N GLY A 62 8.66 -21.42 6.62
CA GLY A 62 8.48 -22.54 5.69
C GLY A 62 7.11 -22.57 4.98
N THR A 63 6.18 -21.67 5.30
CA THR A 63 4.95 -21.50 4.49
C THR A 63 5.15 -20.43 3.42
N PRO A 64 5.18 -20.76 2.10
CA PRO A 64 5.38 -19.77 1.05
C PRO A 64 4.25 -18.74 0.98
N VAL A 65 4.60 -17.48 0.71
CA VAL A 65 3.65 -16.38 0.54
C VAL A 65 3.75 -15.83 -0.89
N THR A 66 2.59 -15.57 -1.50
CA THR A 66 2.46 -14.82 -2.76
C THR A 66 1.76 -13.50 -2.47
N LEU A 67 2.39 -12.39 -2.86
CA LEU A 67 1.81 -11.06 -2.75
C LEU A 67 1.29 -10.59 -4.12
N ILE A 68 0.08 -10.06 -4.14
CA ILE A 68 -0.56 -9.44 -5.30
C ILE A 68 -0.75 -7.97 -4.97
N GLY A 69 0.11 -7.09 -5.48
CA GLY A 69 0.12 -5.68 -5.09
C GLY A 69 -0.35 -4.77 -6.20
N SER A 70 -1.22 -3.80 -5.89
CA SER A 70 -1.62 -2.75 -6.84
C SER A 70 -1.12 -1.37 -6.43
N SER A 71 -0.55 -0.61 -7.37
CA SER A 71 -0.07 0.75 -7.11
C SER A 71 0.83 0.80 -5.87
N LEU A 72 0.51 1.58 -4.84
CA LEU A 72 1.28 1.63 -3.60
C LEU A 72 1.44 0.23 -2.95
N GLY A 73 0.40 -0.61 -2.96
CA GLY A 73 0.50 -1.99 -2.50
C GLY A 73 1.48 -2.84 -3.34
N GLY A 74 1.70 -2.49 -4.60
CA GLY A 74 2.74 -3.07 -5.45
C GLY A 74 4.15 -2.69 -5.01
N LEU A 75 4.37 -1.39 -4.68
CA LEU A 75 5.63 -0.92 -4.11
C LEU A 75 5.91 -1.63 -2.78
N THR A 76 4.94 -1.66 -1.87
CA THR A 76 5.04 -2.34 -0.57
C THR A 76 5.31 -3.84 -0.73
N SER A 77 4.69 -4.50 -1.72
CA SER A 77 4.95 -5.92 -2.03
C SER A 77 6.40 -6.15 -2.45
N ALA A 78 6.95 -5.29 -3.31
CA ALA A 78 8.31 -5.41 -3.80
C ALA A 78 9.34 -5.26 -2.66
N TRP A 79 9.15 -4.25 -1.80
CA TRP A 79 10.01 -4.03 -0.64
C TRP A 79 9.99 -5.21 0.34
N LEU A 80 8.81 -5.73 0.69
CA LEU A 80 8.72 -6.89 1.56
C LEU A 80 9.34 -8.14 0.92
N GLY A 81 9.12 -8.32 -0.39
CA GLY A 81 9.68 -9.44 -1.15
C GLY A 81 11.21 -9.45 -1.19
N GLN A 82 11.84 -8.27 -1.22
CA GLN A 82 13.29 -8.15 -1.13
C GLN A 82 13.82 -8.54 0.25
N GLN A 83 13.05 -8.28 1.32
CA GLN A 83 13.51 -8.44 2.70
C GLN A 83 13.18 -9.80 3.33
N ARG A 84 12.25 -10.57 2.74
CA ARG A 84 11.72 -11.80 3.33
C ARG A 84 11.73 -12.91 2.28
N SER A 85 12.61 -13.89 2.45
CA SER A 85 12.74 -15.06 1.57
C SER A 85 11.47 -15.91 1.47
N GLN A 86 10.57 -15.79 2.44
CA GLN A 86 9.26 -16.46 2.45
C GLN A 86 8.30 -15.94 1.38
N ILE A 87 8.54 -14.72 0.85
CA ILE A 87 7.80 -14.17 -0.27
C ILE A 87 8.39 -14.76 -1.56
N GLU A 88 7.85 -15.88 -2.02
CA GLU A 88 8.39 -16.60 -3.19
C GLU A 88 7.89 -16.02 -4.52
N LYS A 89 6.76 -15.30 -4.52
CA LYS A 89 6.14 -14.78 -5.74
C LYS A 89 5.51 -13.41 -5.54
N LEU A 90 5.66 -12.55 -6.54
CA LEU A 90 5.04 -11.23 -6.62
C LEU A 90 4.22 -11.13 -7.92
N VAL A 91 3.00 -10.62 -7.81
CA VAL A 91 2.18 -10.19 -8.94
C VAL A 91 1.92 -8.70 -8.79
N LEU A 92 2.52 -7.89 -9.67
CA LEU A 92 2.50 -6.43 -9.55
C LEU A 92 1.56 -5.80 -10.58
N LEU A 93 0.53 -5.09 -10.11
CA LEU A 93 -0.49 -4.43 -10.94
C LEU A 93 -0.27 -2.92 -10.93
N ALA A 94 0.42 -2.41 -11.96
CA ALA A 94 0.84 -1.01 -12.06
C ALA A 94 1.53 -0.54 -10.76
N PRO A 95 2.67 -1.15 -10.37
CA PRO A 95 3.35 -0.84 -9.12
C PRO A 95 3.83 0.61 -9.10
N ALA A 96 3.67 1.26 -7.95
CA ALA A 96 3.96 2.68 -7.76
C ALA A 96 5.47 2.93 -7.50
N PHE A 97 6.33 2.40 -8.36
CA PHE A 97 7.76 2.72 -8.37
C PHE A 97 7.96 4.18 -8.74
N GLY A 98 8.82 4.90 -8.01
CA GLY A 98 9.02 6.35 -8.19
C GLY A 98 7.77 7.22 -7.94
N PHE A 99 6.72 6.69 -7.31
CA PHE A 99 5.45 7.41 -7.20
C PHE A 99 5.58 8.73 -6.46
N LEU A 100 6.46 8.79 -5.46
CA LEU A 100 6.62 9.98 -4.66
C LEU A 100 7.11 11.14 -5.54
N ASP A 101 8.10 10.91 -6.40
CA ASP A 101 8.64 11.95 -7.28
C ASP A 101 7.61 12.37 -8.33
N HIS A 102 6.85 11.42 -8.88
CA HIS A 102 5.77 11.72 -9.83
C HIS A 102 4.59 12.43 -9.18
N TRP A 103 4.27 12.12 -7.92
CA TRP A 103 3.13 12.72 -7.24
C TRP A 103 3.48 14.11 -6.69
N LEU A 104 4.68 14.27 -6.10
CA LEU A 104 5.16 15.56 -5.62
C LEU A 104 5.32 16.59 -6.75
N THR A 105 5.64 16.16 -7.98
CA THR A 105 5.72 17.07 -9.14
C THR A 105 4.36 17.51 -9.67
N GLN A 106 3.27 16.85 -9.29
CA GLN A 106 1.89 17.28 -9.60
C GLN A 106 1.36 18.32 -8.61
N LEU A 107 1.94 18.38 -7.41
CA LEU A 107 1.65 19.44 -6.45
C LEU A 107 2.43 20.70 -6.85
N ASP A 108 1.77 21.85 -6.82
CA ASP A 108 2.50 23.10 -6.99
C ASP A 108 3.41 23.36 -5.76
N LYS A 109 4.40 24.25 -5.94
CA LYS A 109 5.37 24.55 -4.87
C LYS A 109 4.70 25.10 -3.61
N ALA A 110 3.60 25.84 -3.75
CA ALA A 110 2.88 26.42 -2.62
C ALA A 110 2.12 25.36 -1.83
N GLN A 111 1.50 24.39 -2.51
CA GLN A 111 0.84 23.24 -1.88
C GLN A 111 1.83 22.37 -1.12
N LEU A 112 3.00 22.10 -1.70
CA LEU A 112 4.04 21.33 -1.02
C LEU A 112 4.58 22.06 0.21
N GLN A 113 4.85 23.36 0.10
CA GLN A 113 5.29 24.18 1.22
C GLN A 113 4.22 24.25 2.31
N GLN A 114 2.96 24.46 1.93
CA GLN A 114 1.83 24.49 2.87
C GLN A 114 1.68 23.14 3.58
N TRP A 115 1.87 22.02 2.89
CA TRP A 115 1.82 20.70 3.51
C TRP A 115 2.95 20.51 4.53
N GLN A 116 4.17 20.95 4.20
CA GLN A 116 5.30 20.94 5.12
C GLN A 116 5.05 21.80 6.36
N GLU A 117 4.52 23.00 6.20
CA GLU A 117 4.31 23.96 7.28
C GLU A 117 3.10 23.61 8.16
N SER A 118 1.98 23.24 7.55
CA SER A 118 0.73 22.90 8.27
C SER A 118 0.67 21.46 8.75
N GLY A 119 1.56 20.61 8.25
CA GLY A 119 1.64 19.19 8.56
C GLY A 119 0.65 18.31 7.80
N TYR A 120 -0.43 18.84 7.20
CA TYR A 120 -1.48 18.01 6.58
C TYR A 120 -1.90 18.48 5.20
N LEU A 121 -2.12 17.53 4.29
CA LEU A 121 -2.69 17.74 2.95
C LEU A 121 -3.99 16.94 2.81
N PRO A 122 -5.10 17.54 2.35
CA PRO A 122 -6.34 16.81 2.10
C PRO A 122 -6.20 15.88 0.87
N ILE A 123 -6.35 14.58 1.09
CA ILE A 123 -6.33 13.54 0.05
C ILE A 123 -7.70 12.91 -0.07
N TYR A 124 -8.23 12.83 -1.30
CA TYR A 124 -9.50 12.14 -1.54
C TYR A 124 -9.35 10.63 -1.27
N HIS A 125 -10.13 10.10 -0.33
CA HIS A 125 -10.10 8.70 0.05
C HIS A 125 -11.30 7.95 -0.56
N TYR A 126 -11.04 6.97 -1.42
CA TYR A 126 -12.08 6.34 -2.26
C TYR A 126 -13.10 5.52 -1.46
N ARG A 127 -12.70 4.95 -0.31
CA ARG A 127 -13.62 4.26 0.61
C ARG A 127 -14.53 5.23 1.34
N GLU A 128 -13.94 6.30 1.87
CA GLU A 128 -14.63 7.28 2.73
C GLU A 128 -15.44 8.29 1.91
N LYS A 129 -15.19 8.36 0.59
CA LYS A 129 -15.83 9.27 -0.37
C LYS A 129 -15.71 10.75 0.03
N ARG A 130 -14.64 11.09 0.75
CA ARG A 130 -14.32 12.44 1.22
C ARG A 130 -12.81 12.61 1.28
N SER A 131 -12.35 13.86 1.38
CA SER A 131 -10.96 14.13 1.65
C SER A 131 -10.63 13.86 3.12
N LEU A 132 -9.53 13.15 3.35
CA LEU A 132 -8.93 12.93 4.65
C LEU A 132 -7.61 13.69 4.74
N PRO A 133 -7.24 14.24 5.90
CA PRO A 133 -5.92 14.82 6.06
C PRO A 133 -4.87 13.71 5.98
N LEU A 134 -3.74 13.96 5.32
CA LEU A 134 -2.57 13.09 5.32
C LEU A 134 -1.38 13.87 5.88
N HIS A 135 -0.74 13.32 6.90
CA HIS A 135 0.39 13.96 7.56
C HIS A 135 1.63 13.96 6.66
N TYR A 136 2.42 15.03 6.68
CA TYR A 136 3.61 15.20 5.83
C TYR A 136 4.68 14.12 6.07
N HIS A 137 4.68 13.51 7.26
CA HIS A 137 5.53 12.35 7.56
C HIS A 137 5.37 11.21 6.55
N PHE A 138 4.23 11.08 5.86
CA PHE A 138 4.11 10.12 4.75
C PHE A 138 5.17 10.34 3.66
N VAL A 139 5.46 11.61 3.33
CA VAL A 139 6.50 11.96 2.33
C VAL A 139 7.89 11.64 2.87
N GLU A 140 8.15 11.96 4.13
CA GLU A 140 9.44 11.70 4.78
C GLU A 140 9.74 10.20 4.85
N ASP A 141 8.72 9.40 5.21
CA ASP A 141 8.79 7.95 5.21
C ASP A 141 8.98 7.38 3.80
N ALA A 142 8.16 7.82 2.84
CA ALA A 142 8.19 7.30 1.48
C ALA A 142 9.53 7.53 0.74
N ARG A 143 10.31 8.56 1.11
CA ARG A 143 11.66 8.79 0.57
C ARG A 143 12.65 7.67 0.89
N GLN A 144 12.41 6.90 1.94
CA GLN A 144 13.25 5.75 2.30
C GLN A 144 13.00 4.54 1.38
N TYR A 145 11.91 4.56 0.62
CA TYR A 145 11.41 3.44 -0.18
C TYR A 145 11.45 3.72 -1.69
N GLN A 146 12.45 4.46 -2.15
CA GLN A 146 12.68 4.75 -3.56
C GLN A 146 13.27 3.54 -4.29
N SER A 147 12.77 3.30 -5.50
CA SER A 147 13.33 2.32 -6.44
C SER A 147 14.26 3.05 -7.39
N ASP A 148 15.56 2.72 -7.36
CA ASP A 148 16.56 3.17 -8.34
C ASP A 148 16.26 2.67 -9.76
#